data_AF-A0A9D8ZHX4-F1
#
_entry.id   AF-A0A9D8ZHX4-F1
#
_cell.length_a   1.000
_cell.length_b   1.000
_cell.length_c   1.000
_cell.angle_alpha   90.00
_cell.angle_beta   90.00
_cell.angle_gamma   90.00
#
_symmetry.space_group_name_H-M   'P 1'
#
loop_
_entity.id
_entity.type
_entity.pdbx_description
1 polymer ?
#
loop_
_entity_poly.entity_id
_entity_poly.type
_entity_poly.pdbx_seq_one_letter_code
_entity_poly.pdbx_strand_id
1 'polypeptide(L)'
;MFFSKLKEYNKLAKAFNGLYPMVDNLFLTMGGDDFVTDLYTAAYIGRREITSKMEKYNWNMNGKIVVPMIPKNNLTLSSAYEETIGKLITISKAIGCYSDVKEILDGGELYTEFEQNLPEHIKRTL
;
A
#
# COMPACT_ATOMS: atom_id res chain seq x y z
N MET A 1 20.22 10.15 14.69
CA MET A 1 19.56 10.19 13.37
C MET A 1 19.44 8.81 12.68
N PHE A 2 20.36 7.86 12.88
CA PHE A 2 20.28 6.52 12.26
C PHE A 2 19.16 5.63 12.80
N PHE A 3 18.94 5.61 14.13
CA PHE A 3 17.91 4.76 14.75
C PHE A 3 16.48 5.09 14.31
N SER A 4 16.17 6.37 14.04
CA SER A 4 14.86 6.77 13.53
C SER A 4 14.65 6.27 12.10
N LYS A 5 15.64 6.42 11.21
CA LYS A 5 15.54 5.90 9.83
C LYS A 5 15.36 4.38 9.79
N LEU A 6 16.10 3.62 10.60
CA LEU A 6 15.93 2.16 10.66
C LEU A 6 14.53 1.76 11.15
N LYS A 7 14.01 2.45 12.17
CA LYS A 7 12.66 2.22 12.68
C LYS A 7 11.60 2.46 11.61
N GLU A 8 11.72 3.54 10.85
CA GLU A 8 10.79 3.85 9.76
C GLU A 8 10.92 2.88 8.58
N TYR A 9 12.13 2.40 8.28
CA TYR A 9 12.35 1.35 7.28
C TYR A 9 11.67 0.02 7.67
N ASN A 10 11.76 -0.37 8.95
CA ASN A 10 11.08 -1.56 9.47
C ASN A 10 9.56 -1.42 9.44
N LYS A 11 9.02 -0.22 9.71
CA LYS A 11 7.58 0.04 9.55
C LYS A 11 7.14 -0.09 8.09
N LEU A 12 7.92 0.44 7.16
CA LEU A 12 7.66 0.29 5.73
C LEU A 12 7.65 -1.18 5.31
N ALA A 13 8.61 -1.98 5.77
CA ALA A 13 8.62 -3.43 5.52
C ALA A 13 7.38 -4.14 6.08
N LYS A 14 6.92 -3.75 7.28
CA LYS A 14 5.66 -4.25 7.87
C LYS A 14 4.44 -3.86 7.05
N ALA A 15 4.40 -2.62 6.53
CA ALA A 15 3.32 -2.16 5.69
C ALA A 15 3.22 -2.99 4.40
N PHE A 16 4.34 -3.25 3.72
CA PHE A 16 4.37 -4.18 2.59
C PHE A 16 3.92 -5.59 2.99
N ASN A 17 4.36 -6.09 4.15
CA ASN A 17 4.01 -7.42 4.62
C ASN A 17 2.52 -7.60 4.90
N GLY A 18 1.84 -6.53 5.36
CA GLY A 18 0.40 -6.53 5.58
C GLY A 18 -0.40 -6.31 4.29
N LEU A 19 0.05 -5.39 3.43
CA LEU A 19 -0.69 -5.04 2.22
C LEU A 19 -0.59 -6.12 1.13
N TYR A 20 0.57 -6.75 0.96
CA TYR A 20 0.76 -7.78 -0.06
C TYR A 20 -0.31 -8.88 -0.06
N PRO A 21 -0.60 -9.59 1.05
CA PRO A 21 -1.63 -10.62 1.04
C PRO A 21 -3.04 -10.06 0.80
N MET A 22 -3.31 -8.81 1.18
CA MET A 22 -4.57 -8.15 0.87
C MET A 22 -4.73 -7.93 -0.64
N VAL A 23 -3.67 -7.48 -1.32
CA VAL A 23 -3.64 -7.27 -2.77
C VAL A 23 -3.72 -8.61 -3.53
N ASP A 24 -3.00 -9.63 -3.08
CA ASP A 24 -3.09 -10.97 -3.69
C ASP A 24 -4.51 -11.55 -3.49
N ASN A 25 -5.15 -11.35 -2.34
CA ASN A 25 -6.54 -11.79 -2.12
C ASN A 25 -7.53 -11.05 -3.02
N LEU A 26 -7.37 -9.72 -3.21
CA LEU A 26 -8.20 -8.95 -4.15
C LEU A 26 -8.14 -9.55 -5.56
N PHE A 27 -6.96 -9.97 -6.00
CA PHE A 27 -6.85 -10.62 -7.31
C PHE A 27 -7.71 -11.89 -7.42
N LEU A 28 -7.84 -12.65 -6.32
CA LEU A 28 -8.63 -13.89 -6.27
C LEU A 28 -10.14 -13.65 -6.14
N THR A 29 -10.56 -12.54 -5.55
CA THR A 29 -11.97 -12.21 -5.29
C THR A 29 -12.57 -11.21 -6.30
N MET A 30 -11.86 -10.96 -7.40
CA MET A 30 -12.25 -9.99 -8.42
C MET A 30 -13.69 -10.23 -8.91
N GLY A 31 -14.54 -9.21 -8.75
CA GLY A 31 -15.95 -9.24 -9.16
C GLY A 31 -16.94 -9.73 -8.09
N GLY A 32 -16.49 -9.98 -6.86
CA GLY A 32 -17.38 -10.21 -5.72
C GLY A 32 -18.05 -8.93 -5.20
N ASP A 33 -19.07 -9.10 -4.37
CA ASP A 33 -19.66 -8.01 -3.60
C ASP A 33 -18.58 -7.35 -2.72
N ASP A 34 -18.63 -6.02 -2.56
CA ASP A 34 -17.66 -5.19 -1.83
C ASP A 34 -16.21 -5.14 -2.37
N PHE A 35 -15.92 -5.78 -3.51
CA PHE A 35 -14.58 -5.80 -4.11
C PHE A 35 -13.97 -4.39 -4.31
N VAL A 36 -14.77 -3.44 -4.79
CA VAL A 36 -14.33 -2.06 -5.03
C VAL A 36 -13.98 -1.36 -3.71
N THR A 37 -14.77 -1.58 -2.67
CA THR A 37 -14.53 -1.02 -1.33
C THR A 37 -13.24 -1.57 -0.73
N ASP A 38 -13.00 -2.88 -0.86
CA ASP A 38 -11.75 -3.50 -0.39
C ASP A 38 -10.54 -2.98 -1.18
N LEU A 39 -10.70 -2.79 -2.49
CA LEU A 39 -9.66 -2.20 -3.34
C LEU A 39 -9.33 -0.76 -2.93
N TYR A 40 -10.33 0.06 -2.64
CA TYR A 40 -10.14 1.44 -2.17
C TYR A 40 -9.49 1.47 -0.79
N THR A 41 -9.89 0.55 0.09
CA THR A 41 -9.27 0.38 1.41
C THR A 41 -7.80 0.01 1.28
N ALA A 42 -7.46 -0.93 0.40
CA ALA A 42 -6.08 -1.30 0.12
C ALA A 42 -5.27 -0.12 -0.48
N ALA A 43 -5.88 0.67 -1.37
CA ALA A 43 -5.27 1.88 -1.91
C ALA A 43 -5.01 2.93 -0.82
N TYR A 44 -5.95 3.13 0.10
CA TYR A 44 -5.81 4.05 1.24
C TYR A 44 -4.64 3.63 2.15
N ILE A 45 -4.58 2.35 2.52
CA ILE A 45 -3.45 1.80 3.30
C ILE A 45 -2.14 1.98 2.53
N GLY A 46 -2.13 1.69 1.22
CA GLY A 46 -0.98 1.87 0.34
C GLY A 46 -0.49 3.33 0.28
N ARG A 47 -1.40 4.31 0.20
CA ARG A 47 -1.05 5.73 0.26
C ARG A 47 -0.41 6.08 1.60
N ARG A 48 -1.16 5.81 2.67
CA ARG A 48 -0.82 6.24 4.03
C ARG A 48 0.46 5.58 4.54
N GLU A 49 0.61 4.27 4.34
CA GLU A 49 1.66 3.51 5.00
C GLU A 49 2.91 3.29 4.15
N ILE A 50 2.77 3.25 2.82
CA ILE A 50 3.87 2.99 1.89
C ILE A 50 4.26 4.26 1.13
N THR A 51 3.36 4.80 0.30
CA THR A 51 3.69 5.88 -0.63
C THR A 51 4.13 7.14 0.10
N SER A 52 3.42 7.54 1.16
CA SER A 52 3.80 8.71 1.98
C SER A 52 5.19 8.57 2.62
N LYS A 53 5.57 7.36 3.06
CA LYS A 53 6.89 7.10 3.67
C LYS A 53 7.98 7.06 2.61
N MET A 54 7.68 6.51 1.44
CA MET A 54 8.59 6.54 0.29
C MET A 54 8.92 7.97 -0.11
N GLU A 55 7.91 8.83 -0.24
CA GLU A 55 8.07 10.26 -0.54
C GLU A 55 8.84 10.99 0.56
N LYS A 56 8.43 10.82 1.82
CA LYS A 56 9.01 11.53 2.96
C LYS A 56 10.48 11.23 3.19
N TYR A 57 10.89 9.98 3.05
CA TYR A 57 12.24 9.53 3.39
C TYR A 57 13.14 9.34 2.16
N ASN A 58 12.57 9.44 0.95
CA ASN A 58 13.26 9.25 -0.32
C ASN A 58 14.14 8.00 -0.33
N TRP A 59 13.53 6.86 0.01
CA TRP A 59 14.25 5.59 0.15
C TRP A 59 14.84 5.14 -1.19
N ASN A 60 16.02 4.51 -1.15
CA ASN A 60 16.63 3.93 -2.35
C ASN A 60 15.80 2.73 -2.85
N MET A 61 15.20 2.86 -4.03
CA MET A 61 14.37 1.84 -4.67
C MET A 61 15.12 0.52 -4.94
N ASN A 62 16.44 0.59 -5.15
CA ASN A 62 17.30 -0.58 -5.34
C ASN A 62 17.79 -1.17 -4.01
N GLY A 63 17.45 -0.55 -2.88
CA GLY A 63 17.77 -1.05 -1.55
C GLY A 63 17.03 -2.36 -1.26
N LYS A 64 17.72 -3.31 -0.62
CA LYS A 64 17.13 -4.58 -0.19
C LYS A 64 16.16 -4.35 0.96
N ILE A 65 15.00 -5.00 0.90
CA ILE A 65 13.99 -5.02 1.94
C ILE A 65 13.60 -6.45 2.26
N VAL A 66 13.25 -6.73 3.52
CA VAL A 66 12.80 -8.06 3.95
C VAL A 66 11.31 -8.00 4.22
N VAL A 67 10.52 -8.65 3.36
CA VAL A 67 9.07 -8.75 3.48
C VAL A 67 8.70 -10.24 3.41
N PRO A 68 8.52 -10.93 4.56
CA PRO A 68 8.30 -12.38 4.60
C PRO A 68 7.17 -12.90 3.70
N MET A 69 6.09 -12.13 3.56
CA MET A 69 4.94 -12.54 2.75
C MET A 69 5.18 -12.47 1.25
N ILE A 70 6.22 -11.77 0.78
CA ILE A 70 6.54 -11.66 -0.66
C ILE A 70 7.56 -12.76 -1.01
N PRO A 71 7.19 -13.77 -1.82
CA PRO A 71 8.05 -14.92 -2.09
C PRO A 71 9.14 -14.56 -3.11
N LYS A 72 10.19 -13.84 -2.68
CA LYS A 72 11.32 -13.47 -3.54
C LYS A 72 12.65 -13.37 -2.79
N ASN A 73 13.66 -14.07 -3.29
CA ASN A 73 15.03 -13.90 -2.82
C ASN A 73 15.59 -12.56 -3.29
N ASN A 74 16.30 -11.84 -2.42
CA ASN A 74 16.87 -10.50 -2.68
C ASN A 74 15.83 -9.45 -3.10
N LEU A 75 14.67 -9.43 -2.43
CA LEU A 75 13.63 -8.43 -2.67
C LEU A 75 14.16 -7.00 -2.51
N THR A 76 13.94 -6.17 -3.53
CA THR A 76 14.21 -4.73 -3.47
C THR A 76 12.95 -3.96 -3.14
N LEU A 77 13.12 -2.72 -2.69
CA LEU A 77 12.02 -1.79 -2.48
C LEU A 77 11.16 -1.58 -3.73
N SER A 78 11.80 -1.47 -4.90
CA SER A 78 11.10 -1.37 -6.18
C SER A 78 10.23 -2.58 -6.46
N SER A 79 10.76 -3.79 -6.27
CA SER A 79 9.97 -5.01 -6.45
C SER A 79 8.84 -5.11 -5.42
N ALA A 80 9.07 -4.77 -4.15
CA ALA A 80 8.00 -4.77 -3.13
C ALA A 80 6.88 -3.78 -3.48
N TYR A 81 7.24 -2.61 -4.01
CA TYR A 81 6.28 -1.60 -4.47
C TYR A 81 5.46 -2.08 -5.68
N GLU A 82 6.11 -2.70 -6.66
CA GLU A 82 5.46 -3.27 -7.84
C GLU A 82 4.49 -4.41 -7.45
N GLU A 83 4.92 -5.31 -6.58
CA GLU A 83 4.11 -6.44 -6.07
C GLU A 83 2.94 -6.01 -5.17
N THR A 84 2.85 -4.73 -4.81
CA THR A 84 1.77 -4.18 -3.98
C THR A 84 1.03 -3.06 -4.69
N ILE A 85 1.57 -1.84 -4.68
CA ILE A 85 0.96 -0.66 -5.30
C ILE A 85 0.83 -0.84 -6.82
N GLY A 86 1.84 -1.43 -7.48
CA GLY A 86 1.77 -1.73 -8.91
C GLY A 86 0.64 -2.69 -9.27
N LYS A 87 0.48 -3.77 -8.48
CA LYS A 87 -0.65 -4.69 -8.62
C LYS A 87 -2.00 -4.03 -8.36
N LEU A 88 -2.14 -3.20 -7.32
CA LEU A 88 -3.37 -2.44 -7.05
C LEU A 88 -3.79 -1.59 -8.25
N ILE A 89 -2.85 -0.87 -8.85
CA ILE A 89 -3.07 -0.06 -10.06
C ILE A 89 -3.49 -0.95 -11.25
N THR A 90 -2.91 -2.14 -11.37
CA THR A 90 -3.22 -3.07 -12.46
C THR A 90 -4.64 -3.63 -12.31
N ILE A 91 -5.00 -4.04 -11.09
CA ILE A 91 -6.34 -4.52 -10.75
C ILE A 91 -7.39 -3.43 -11.01
N SER A 92 -7.13 -2.20 -10.54
CA SER A 92 -8.09 -1.09 -10.70
C SER A 92 -8.33 -0.71 -12.16
N LYS A 93 -7.30 -0.80 -13.00
CA LYS A 93 -7.44 -0.64 -14.47
C LYS A 93 -8.31 -1.73 -15.08
N ALA A 94 -8.12 -2.99 -14.66
CA ALA A 94 -8.86 -4.12 -15.21
C ALA A 94 -10.38 -4.00 -14.95
N ILE A 95 -10.77 -3.42 -13.82
CA ILE A 95 -12.18 -3.26 -13.44
C ILE A 95 -12.77 -1.87 -13.71
N GLY A 96 -11.99 -0.94 -14.26
CA GLY A 96 -12.47 0.39 -14.65
C GLY A 96 -12.55 1.44 -13.53
N CYS A 97 -11.95 1.21 -12.37
CA CYS A 97 -11.94 2.16 -11.24
C CYS A 97 -10.55 2.81 -11.02
N TYR A 98 -9.73 2.87 -12.07
CA TYR A 98 -8.34 3.37 -11.99
C TYR A 98 -8.26 4.83 -11.51
N SER A 99 -9.17 5.70 -11.95
CA SER A 99 -9.21 7.11 -11.55
C SER A 99 -9.24 7.25 -10.04
N ASP A 100 -10.16 6.55 -9.40
CA ASP A 100 -10.46 6.66 -7.98
C ASP A 100 -9.31 6.08 -7.14
N VAL A 101 -8.80 4.92 -7.55
CA VAL A 101 -7.61 4.33 -6.91
C VAL A 101 -6.39 5.23 -7.06
N LYS A 102 -6.20 5.86 -8.22
CA LYS A 102 -5.10 6.79 -8.43
C LYS A 102 -5.24 8.04 -7.57
N GLU A 103 -6.45 8.59 -7.47
CA GLU A 103 -6.75 9.73 -6.61
C GLU A 103 -6.43 9.41 -5.15
N ILE A 104 -6.83 8.24 -4.65
CA ILE A 104 -6.49 7.80 -3.29
C ILE A 104 -4.97 7.69 -3.11
N LEU A 105 -4.25 7.08 -4.07
CA LEU A 105 -2.79 6.94 -4.05
C LEU A 105 -2.01 8.25 -4.20
N ASP A 106 -2.65 9.29 -4.70
CA ASP A 106 -2.08 10.65 -4.79
C ASP A 106 -2.38 11.49 -3.55
N GLY A 107 -3.28 11.02 -2.68
CA GLY A 107 -3.74 11.78 -1.52
C GLY A 107 -4.77 12.85 -1.86
N GLY A 108 -5.63 12.59 -2.85
CA GLY A 108 -6.71 13.48 -3.29
C GLY A 108 -7.91 13.55 -2.33
N GLU A 109 -9.07 13.94 -2.85
CA GLU A 109 -10.28 14.16 -2.06
C GLU A 109 -10.79 12.83 -1.48
N LEU A 110 -10.87 11.78 -2.31
CA LEU A 110 -11.24 10.43 -1.85
C LEU A 110 -10.35 9.94 -0.71
N TYR A 111 -9.02 10.15 -0.76
CA TYR A 111 -8.14 9.80 0.35
C TYR A 111 -8.52 10.51 1.65
N THR A 112 -8.85 11.81 1.53
CA THR A 112 -9.21 12.65 2.66
C THR A 112 -10.55 12.21 3.27
N GLU A 113 -11.52 11.81 2.43
CA GLU A 113 -12.79 11.23 2.88
C GLU A 113 -12.58 9.94 3.66
N PHE A 114 -11.76 9.02 3.17
CA PHE A 114 -11.38 7.80 3.91
C PHE A 114 -10.72 8.15 5.24
N GLU A 115 -9.80 9.12 5.25
CA GLU A 115 -9.13 9.55 6.47
C GLU A 115 -10.09 10.18 7.49
N GLN A 116 -11.09 10.94 7.07
CA GLN A 116 -12.06 11.56 7.99
C GLN A 116 -13.04 10.55 8.58
N ASN A 117 -13.45 9.56 7.78
CA ASN A 117 -14.44 8.56 8.18
C ASN A 117 -13.88 7.43 9.05
N LEU A 118 -12.55 7.28 9.11
CA LEU A 118 -11.91 6.27 9.95
C LEU A 118 -11.99 6.64 11.45
N PRO A 119 -12.51 5.74 12.30
CA PRO A 119 -12.47 5.92 13.74
C PRO A 119 -11.04 6.14 14.28
N GLU A 120 -10.87 7.06 15.22
CA GLU A 120 -9.56 7.43 15.79
C GLU A 120 -8.78 6.26 16.39
N HIS A 121 -9.47 5.25 16.92
CA HIS A 121 -8.81 4.06 17.45
C HIS A 121 -8.13 3.24 16.34
N ILE A 122 -8.72 3.16 15.14
CA ILE A 122 -8.13 2.47 13.98
C ILE A 122 -6.96 3.28 13.43
N LYS A 123 -7.12 4.61 13.36
CA LYS A 123 -6.03 5.51 12.94
C LYS A 123 -4.78 5.38 13.80
N ARG A 124 -4.88 4.98 15.07
CA ARG A 124 -3.70 4.79 15.94
C ARG A 124 -3.00 3.45 15.72
N THR A 125 -3.68 2.49 15.11
CA THR A 125 -3.17 1.13 14.88
C THR A 125 -2.47 1.00 13.51
N LEU A 126 -2.88 1.82 12.54
CA LEU A 126 -2.21 2.01 11.25
C LEU A 126 -0.98 2.93 11.42
#